data_AF-A0A7C3Q840-F1
#
_entry.id   AF-A0A7C3Q840-F1
#
_cell.length_a   1.000
_cell.length_b   1.000
_cell.length_c   1.000
_cell.angle_alpha   90.00
_cell.angle_beta   90.00
_cell.angle_gamma   90.00
#
_symmetry.space_group_name_H-M   'P 1'
#
loop_
_entity.id
_entity.type
_entity.pdbx_description
1 polymer ?
#
loop_
_entity_poly.entity_id
_entity_poly.type
_entity_poly.pdbx_seq_one_letter_code
_entity_poly.pdbx_strand_id
1 'polypeptide(L)'
;MKLWFTTAIALVVFTGCASRTQNLQLQNNNARQALLIQQQQAQIDALQAKLDAKAKAKRRQSAMPKAPKKNIKLKKVEDNNYSSGYMYPGEKKKKPIKVAQATTVSSTMDKAECIAMIGADKFEKYTQIFGSEAASIKRCSMLKAMKQ
;
A
#
# COMPACT_ATOMS: atom_id res chain seq x y z
N MET A 1 64.77 -17.79 52.69
CA MET A 1 63.87 -16.77 52.13
C MET A 1 63.71 -16.87 50.59
N LYS A 2 63.59 -18.08 50.00
CA LYS A 2 63.48 -18.27 48.53
C LYS A 2 62.15 -18.84 48.06
N LEU A 3 61.26 -19.27 48.97
CA LEU A 3 59.98 -19.91 48.63
C LEU A 3 58.80 -18.94 48.43
N TRP A 4 58.92 -17.68 48.86
CA TRP A 4 57.79 -16.73 48.84
C TRP A 4 57.74 -15.86 47.58
N PHE A 5 58.84 -15.81 46.81
CA PHE A 5 58.88 -15.06 45.56
C PHE A 5 58.33 -15.86 44.36
N THR A 6 58.35 -17.19 44.43
CA THR A 6 57.87 -18.05 43.33
C THR A 6 56.34 -18.14 43.26
N THR A 7 55.64 -18.00 44.39
CA THR A 7 54.17 -18.05 44.44
C THR A 7 53.51 -16.76 43.95
N ALA A 8 54.16 -15.61 44.11
CA ALA A 8 53.64 -14.32 43.64
C ALA A 8 53.64 -14.20 42.10
N ILE A 9 54.61 -14.83 41.42
CA ILE A 9 54.73 -14.78 39.95
C ILE A 9 53.65 -15.64 39.27
N ALA A 10 53.21 -16.74 39.90
CA ALA A 10 52.20 -17.64 39.33
C ALA A 10 50.79 -17.01 39.24
N LEU A 11 50.44 -16.08 40.13
CA LEU A 11 49.12 -15.42 40.15
C LEU A 11 48.94 -14.34 39.07
N VAL A 12 50.04 -13.75 38.60
CA VAL A 12 49.99 -12.69 37.56
C VAL A 12 49.81 -13.27 36.15
N VAL A 13 50.29 -14.50 35.91
CA VAL A 13 50.20 -15.13 34.58
C VAL A 13 48.80 -15.70 34.30
N PHE A 14 48.05 -16.12 35.33
CA PHE A 14 46.71 -16.71 35.14
C PHE A 14 45.59 -15.67 34.92
N THR A 15 45.75 -14.44 35.36
CA THR A 15 44.71 -13.39 35.22
C THR A 15 44.72 -12.69 33.86
N GLY A 16 45.84 -12.73 33.12
CA GLY A 16 45.97 -12.09 31.80
C GLY A 16 45.26 -12.81 30.64
N CYS A 17 44.97 -14.11 30.77
CA CYS A 17 44.37 -14.90 29.67
C CYS A 17 42.85 -14.68 29.50
N ALA A 18 42.11 -14.45 30.59
CA ALA A 18 40.64 -14.33 30.55
C ALA A 18 40.15 -13.02 29.89
N SER A 19 40.93 -11.93 30.00
CA SER A 19 40.57 -10.63 29.43
C SER A 19 40.73 -10.58 27.89
N ARG A 20 41.70 -11.34 27.35
CA ARG A 20 41.88 -11.50 25.91
C ARG A 20 40.74 -12.28 25.26
N THR A 21 40.27 -13.35 25.90
CA THR A 21 39.16 -14.16 25.38
C THR A 21 37.84 -13.39 25.32
N GLN A 22 37.56 -12.53 26.30
CA GLN A 22 36.36 -11.68 26.30
C GLN A 22 36.40 -10.63 25.17
N ASN A 23 37.54 -9.98 24.95
CA ASN A 23 37.71 -9.05 23.83
C ASN A 23 37.52 -9.72 22.47
N LEU A 24 38.06 -10.93 22.31
CA LEU A 24 37.96 -11.70 21.07
C LEU A 24 36.52 -12.15 20.79
N GLN A 25 35.78 -12.52 21.84
CA GLN A 25 34.36 -12.86 21.74
C GLN A 25 33.50 -11.64 21.40
N LEU A 26 33.79 -10.49 22.01
CA LEU A 26 33.13 -9.21 21.70
C LEU A 26 33.37 -8.80 20.25
N GLN A 27 34.60 -8.93 19.76
CA GLN A 27 34.98 -8.60 18.39
C GLN A 27 34.27 -9.51 17.38
N ASN A 28 34.17 -10.81 17.67
CA ASN A 28 33.42 -11.76 16.83
C ASN A 28 31.92 -11.45 16.79
N ASN A 29 31.32 -11.05 17.92
CA ASN A 29 29.91 -10.66 17.97
C ASN A 29 29.65 -9.37 17.18
N ASN A 30 30.53 -8.38 17.31
CA ASN A 30 30.45 -7.13 16.55
C ASN A 30 30.62 -7.39 15.04
N ALA A 31 31.54 -8.28 14.65
CA ALA A 31 31.72 -8.67 13.25
C ALA A 31 30.48 -9.38 12.67
N ARG A 32 29.84 -10.26 13.45
CA ARG A 32 28.58 -10.91 13.06
C ARG A 32 27.43 -9.92 12.91
N GLN A 33 27.33 -8.96 13.82
CA GLN A 33 26.33 -7.89 13.72
C GLN A 33 26.58 -6.99 12.51
N ALA A 34 27.82 -6.62 12.24
CA ALA A 34 28.19 -5.82 11.06
C ALA A 34 27.82 -6.52 9.75
N LEU A 35 28.02 -7.84 9.67
CA LEU A 35 27.64 -8.64 8.49
C LEU A 35 26.12 -8.65 8.28
N LEU A 36 25.33 -8.79 9.35
CA LEU A 36 23.87 -8.72 9.27
C LEU A 36 23.38 -7.35 8.81
N ILE A 37 23.97 -6.28 9.35
CA ILE A 37 23.65 -4.90 8.94
C ILE A 37 23.98 -4.69 7.46
N GLN A 38 25.14 -5.17 7.00
CA GLN A 38 25.55 -5.07 5.60
C GLN A 38 24.59 -5.83 4.68
N GLN A 39 24.14 -7.01 5.07
CA GLN A 39 23.17 -7.79 4.31
C GLN A 39 21.82 -7.08 4.21
N GLN A 40 21.36 -6.47 5.31
CA GLN A 40 20.13 -5.68 5.31
C GLN A 40 20.25 -4.45 4.42
N GLN A 41 21.39 -3.74 4.48
CA GLN A 41 21.63 -2.56 3.64
C GLN A 41 21.59 -2.91 2.15
N ALA A 42 22.21 -4.03 1.75
CA ALA A 42 22.16 -4.51 0.37
C ALA A 42 20.73 -4.83 -0.11
N GLN A 43 19.87 -5.33 0.78
CA GLN A 43 18.46 -5.57 0.45
C GLN A 43 17.69 -4.25 0.28
N ILE A 44 17.94 -3.26 1.14
CA ILE A 44 17.32 -1.93 1.05
C ILE A 44 17.72 -1.27 -0.28
N ASP A 45 19.00 -1.27 -0.62
CA ASP A 45 19.50 -0.65 -1.86
C ASP A 45 18.93 -1.35 -3.11
N ALA A 46 18.82 -2.69 -3.09
CA ALA A 46 18.20 -3.45 -4.17
C ALA A 46 16.70 -3.16 -4.34
N LEU A 47 15.97 -2.96 -3.24
CA LEU A 47 14.56 -2.56 -3.27
C LEU A 47 14.41 -1.13 -3.80
N GLN A 48 15.25 -0.20 -3.36
CA GLN A 48 15.29 1.17 -3.84
C GLN A 48 15.49 1.21 -5.37
N ALA A 49 16.48 0.45 -5.88
CA ALA A 49 16.76 0.35 -7.30
C ALA A 49 15.57 -0.22 -8.11
N LYS A 50 14.85 -1.20 -7.55
CA LYS A 50 13.63 -1.75 -8.18
C LYS A 50 12.50 -0.72 -8.24
N LEU A 51 12.32 0.09 -7.20
CA LEU A 51 11.33 1.17 -7.18
C LEU A 51 11.68 2.24 -8.20
N ASP A 52 12.94 2.67 -8.28
CA ASP A 52 13.41 3.65 -9.26
C ASP A 52 13.27 3.14 -10.70
N ALA A 53 13.57 1.86 -10.95
CA ALA A 53 13.37 1.24 -12.25
C ALA A 53 11.89 1.20 -12.65
N LYS A 54 10.98 0.86 -11.72
CA LYS A 54 9.53 0.90 -11.95
C LYS A 54 9.02 2.31 -12.20
N ALA A 55 9.52 3.31 -11.45
CA ALA A 55 9.16 4.71 -11.66
C ALA A 55 9.59 5.22 -13.04
N LYS A 56 10.82 4.87 -13.48
CA LYS A 56 11.31 5.19 -14.84
C LYS A 56 10.49 4.47 -15.92
N ALA A 57 10.11 3.21 -15.72
CA ALA A 57 9.27 2.47 -16.66
C ALA A 57 7.87 3.10 -16.80
N LYS A 58 7.23 3.47 -15.68
CA LYS A 58 5.93 4.15 -15.68
C LYS A 58 5.97 5.50 -16.39
N ARG A 59 7.04 6.28 -16.21
CA ARG A 59 7.24 7.57 -16.90
C ARG A 59 7.43 7.43 -18.41
N ARG A 60 7.99 6.31 -18.88
CA ARG A 60 8.07 6.00 -20.33
C ARG A 60 6.71 5.62 -20.93
N GLN A 61 5.82 5.03 -20.13
CA GLN A 61 4.49 4.61 -20.58
C GLN A 61 3.47 5.77 -20.63
N SER A 62 3.71 6.88 -19.92
CA SER A 62 2.89 8.08 -20.02
C SER A 62 3.35 9.03 -21.14
N ALA A 63 3.80 8.49 -22.27
CA ALA A 63 4.06 9.30 -23.45
C ALA A 63 2.72 9.84 -23.94
N MET A 64 2.45 11.11 -23.62
CA MET A 64 1.25 11.82 -24.07
C MET A 64 1.12 11.63 -25.59
N PRO A 65 -0.08 11.33 -26.12
CA PRO A 65 -0.25 11.13 -27.55
C PRO A 65 0.32 12.35 -28.28
N LYS A 66 1.16 12.09 -29.30
CA LYS A 66 1.77 13.15 -30.09
C LYS A 66 0.66 14.02 -30.67
N ALA A 67 0.82 15.34 -30.54
CA ALA A 67 -0.12 16.29 -31.11
C ALA A 67 -0.32 15.98 -32.61
N PRO A 68 -1.57 16.06 -33.11
CA PRO A 68 -1.86 15.78 -34.51
C PRO A 68 -1.05 16.70 -35.41
N LYS A 69 -0.26 16.12 -36.33
CA LYS A 69 0.63 16.86 -37.25
C LYS A 69 -0.11 17.66 -38.33
N LYS A 70 -1.41 17.40 -38.51
CA LYS A 70 -2.22 17.99 -39.58
C LYS A 70 -3.11 19.08 -38.98
N ASN A 71 -3.06 20.27 -39.56
CA ASN A 71 -4.05 21.31 -39.32
C ASN A 71 -5.36 20.93 -40.01
N ILE A 72 -6.14 20.06 -39.37
CA ILE A 72 -7.46 19.65 -39.85
C ILE A 72 -8.45 20.72 -39.40
N LYS A 73 -9.09 21.40 -40.34
CA LYS A 73 -10.23 22.27 -40.03
C LYS A 73 -11.35 21.40 -39.47
N LEU A 74 -11.92 21.79 -38.32
CA LEU A 74 -13.03 21.05 -37.73
C LEU A 74 -14.16 20.99 -38.77
N LYS A 75 -14.55 19.76 -39.15
CA LYS A 75 -15.75 19.54 -39.94
C LYS A 75 -16.95 19.71 -39.01
N LYS A 76 -17.97 20.43 -39.47
CA LYS A 76 -19.24 20.50 -38.76
C LYS A 76 -19.90 19.12 -38.89
N VAL A 77 -19.93 18.37 -37.79
CA VAL A 77 -20.64 17.10 -37.72
C VAL A 77 -22.03 17.43 -37.21
N GLU A 78 -23.05 17.21 -38.03
CA GLU A 78 -24.44 17.36 -37.63
C GLU A 78 -24.88 16.06 -36.95
N ASP A 79 -25.21 16.15 -35.66
CA ASP A 79 -25.75 15.02 -34.91
C ASP A 79 -27.25 14.92 -35.18
N ASN A 80 -27.60 14.16 -36.21
CA ASN A 80 -28.99 13.86 -36.57
C ASN A 80 -29.60 12.75 -35.68
N ASN A 81 -28.88 12.27 -34.66
CA ASN A 81 -29.37 11.25 -33.72
C ASN A 81 -30.09 11.87 -32.50
N TYR A 82 -30.49 13.14 -32.58
CA TYR A 82 -31.33 13.75 -31.56
C TYR A 82 -32.81 13.43 -31.82
N SER A 83 -33.39 12.60 -30.95
CA SER A 83 -34.84 12.42 -30.84
C SER A 83 -35.31 12.91 -29.48
N SER A 84 -36.17 13.93 -29.45
CA SER A 84 -36.74 14.47 -28.22
C SER A 84 -37.53 13.41 -27.44
N GLY A 85 -38.19 12.48 -28.13
CA GLY A 85 -38.90 11.36 -27.50
C GLY A 85 -37.99 10.29 -26.90
N TYR A 86 -36.73 10.21 -27.36
CA TYR A 86 -35.72 9.34 -26.75
C TYR A 86 -35.08 10.01 -25.52
N MET A 87 -34.81 11.33 -25.61
CA MET A 87 -34.12 12.05 -24.53
C MET A 87 -35.06 12.52 -23.41
N TYR A 88 -36.31 12.81 -23.76
CA TYR A 88 -37.40 13.14 -22.85
C TYR A 88 -38.59 12.25 -23.18
N PRO A 89 -38.54 10.95 -22.83
CA PRO A 89 -39.69 10.07 -23.02
C PRO A 89 -40.87 10.67 -22.26
N GLY A 90 -41.88 11.11 -23.02
CA GLY A 90 -43.04 11.78 -22.48
C GLY A 90 -43.64 10.96 -21.34
N GLU A 91 -43.88 11.60 -20.20
CA GLU A 91 -44.44 10.98 -19.02
C GLU A 91 -45.87 10.51 -19.31
N LYS A 92 -46.00 9.30 -19.85
CA LYS A 92 -47.20 8.51 -19.62
C LYS A 92 -47.20 8.27 -18.13
N LYS A 93 -48.04 9.03 -17.40
CA LYS A 93 -48.31 8.89 -15.97
C LYS A 93 -48.48 7.40 -15.65
N LYS A 94 -47.38 6.75 -15.26
CA LYS A 94 -47.43 5.40 -14.71
C LYS A 94 -48.21 5.58 -13.42
N LYS A 95 -49.31 4.83 -13.29
CA LYS A 95 -50.01 4.67 -12.01
C LYS A 95 -48.94 4.53 -10.93
N PRO A 96 -49.04 5.22 -9.78
CA PRO A 96 -47.99 5.18 -8.77
C PRO A 96 -47.74 3.72 -8.41
N ILE A 97 -46.68 3.17 -9.00
CA ILE A 97 -46.04 1.98 -8.49
C ILE A 97 -45.65 2.45 -7.11
N LYS A 98 -46.18 1.80 -6.07
CA LYS A 98 -45.69 1.95 -4.70
C LYS A 98 -44.18 1.78 -4.80
N VAL A 99 -43.46 2.88 -4.87
CA VAL A 99 -42.01 2.88 -4.78
C VAL A 99 -41.82 2.28 -3.41
N ALA A 100 -41.32 1.04 -3.36
CA ALA A 100 -40.96 0.43 -2.11
C ALA A 100 -40.09 1.47 -1.42
N GLN A 101 -40.62 2.02 -0.34
CA GLN A 101 -39.96 2.98 0.53
C GLN A 101 -38.53 2.51 0.63
N ALA A 102 -37.59 3.34 0.16
CA ALA A 102 -36.18 2.97 0.09
C ALA A 102 -35.87 2.30 1.40
N THR A 103 -35.74 0.97 1.37
CA THR A 103 -35.56 0.22 2.58
C THR A 103 -34.27 0.80 3.10
N THR A 104 -34.35 1.50 4.23
CA THR A 104 -33.20 1.75 5.06
C THR A 104 -32.75 0.34 5.41
N VAL A 105 -31.95 -0.24 4.51
CA VAL A 105 -31.15 -1.40 4.79
C VAL A 105 -30.24 -0.83 5.86
N SER A 106 -30.71 -0.95 7.10
CA SER A 106 -29.91 -0.81 8.29
C SER A 106 -28.69 -1.63 7.94
N SER A 107 -27.61 -0.94 7.62
CA SER A 107 -26.40 -1.56 7.11
C SER A 107 -25.86 -2.32 8.30
N THR A 108 -26.25 -3.59 8.42
CA THR A 108 -25.79 -4.54 9.46
C THR A 108 -24.31 -4.88 9.30
N MET A 109 -23.59 -4.10 8.50
CA MET A 109 -22.18 -4.29 8.21
C MET A 109 -21.41 -3.20 8.94
N ASP A 110 -20.55 -3.62 9.83
CA ASP A 110 -19.65 -2.73 10.53
C ASP A 110 -18.46 -2.33 9.66
N LYS A 111 -17.87 -1.19 10.01
CA LYS A 111 -16.64 -0.67 9.38
C LYS A 111 -15.53 -1.72 9.31
N ALA A 112 -15.35 -2.50 10.37
CA ALA A 112 -14.35 -3.57 10.43
C ALA A 112 -14.59 -4.67 9.39
N GLU A 113 -15.85 -5.04 9.16
CA GLU A 113 -16.22 -6.08 8.20
C GLU A 113 -16.00 -5.60 6.75
N CYS A 114 -16.35 -4.35 6.47
CA CYS A 114 -16.06 -3.72 5.19
C CYS A 114 -14.54 -3.61 4.94
N ILE A 115 -13.75 -3.19 5.93
CA ILE A 115 -12.28 -3.15 5.83
C ILE A 115 -11.69 -4.55 5.62
N ALA A 116 -12.21 -5.58 6.28
CA ALA A 116 -11.77 -6.96 6.06
C ALA A 116 -12.03 -7.43 4.61
N MET A 117 -13.12 -6.96 3.98
CA MET A 117 -13.49 -7.33 2.61
C MET A 117 -12.67 -6.62 1.53
N ILE A 118 -12.42 -5.32 1.67
CA ILE A 118 -11.80 -4.50 0.61
C ILE A 118 -10.39 -3.98 0.96
N GLY A 119 -10.00 -4.05 2.24
CA GLY A 119 -8.78 -3.46 2.77
C GLY A 119 -8.98 -2.02 3.26
N ALA A 120 -8.14 -1.59 4.22
CA ALA A 120 -8.20 -0.25 4.81
C ALA A 120 -8.03 0.86 3.77
N ASP A 121 -7.05 0.72 2.87
CA ASP A 121 -6.75 1.72 1.83
C ASP A 121 -7.94 1.94 0.86
N LYS A 122 -8.69 0.89 0.54
CA LYS A 122 -9.87 1.00 -0.33
C LYS A 122 -11.05 1.61 0.40
N PHE A 123 -11.20 1.30 1.68
CA PHE A 123 -12.22 1.91 2.52
C PHE A 123 -12.01 3.41 2.61
N GLU A 124 -10.79 3.86 2.90
CA GLU A 124 -10.43 5.27 2.98
C GLU A 124 -10.63 6.00 1.64
N LYS A 125 -10.33 5.34 0.53
CA LYS A 125 -10.62 5.89 -0.79
C LYS A 125 -12.13 6.05 -1.03
N TYR A 126 -12.95 5.12 -0.55
CA TYR A 126 -14.41 5.24 -0.66
C TYR A 126 -14.94 6.33 0.27
N THR A 127 -14.40 6.50 1.48
CA THR A 127 -14.83 7.60 2.35
C THR A 127 -14.49 8.95 1.74
N GLN A 128 -13.34 9.07 1.09
CA GLN A 128 -12.95 10.28 0.36
C GLN A 128 -13.88 10.58 -0.84
N ILE A 129 -14.28 9.56 -1.59
CA ILE A 129 -15.15 9.74 -2.78
C ILE A 129 -16.59 10.04 -2.39
N PHE A 130 -17.11 9.36 -1.38
CA PHE A 130 -18.52 9.46 -0.98
C PHE A 130 -18.75 10.42 0.20
N GLY A 131 -17.70 11.03 0.73
CA GLY A 131 -17.74 12.06 1.78
C GLY A 131 -18.24 11.57 3.15
N SER A 132 -18.47 10.26 3.33
CA SER A 132 -18.95 9.71 4.60
C SER A 132 -18.59 8.22 4.76
N GLU A 133 -18.40 7.82 6.01
CA GLU A 133 -18.19 6.41 6.38
C GLU A 133 -19.42 5.56 6.08
N ALA A 134 -20.62 6.08 6.36
CA ALA A 134 -21.88 5.40 6.10
C ALA A 134 -22.10 5.08 4.61
N ALA A 135 -21.72 5.99 3.69
CA ALA A 135 -21.83 5.72 2.26
C ALA A 135 -20.83 4.65 1.78
N SER A 136 -19.65 4.60 2.41
CA SER A 136 -18.62 3.59 2.11
C SER A 136 -19.05 2.20 2.58
N ILE A 137 -19.67 2.13 3.75
CA ILE A 137 -20.29 0.90 4.27
C ILE A 137 -21.41 0.43 3.33
N LYS A 138 -22.27 1.34 2.84
CA LYS A 138 -23.29 1.01 1.83
C LYS A 138 -22.69 0.46 0.53
N ARG A 139 -21.53 0.98 0.11
CA ARG A 139 -20.83 0.43 -1.07
C ARG A 139 -20.30 -0.98 -0.79
N CYS A 140 -19.76 -1.22 0.40
CA CYS A 140 -19.32 -2.55 0.81
C CYS A 140 -20.48 -3.55 0.90
N SER A 141 -21.64 -3.15 1.44
CA SER A 141 -22.80 -4.04 1.51
C SER A 141 -23.31 -4.43 0.12
N MET A 142 -23.33 -3.49 -0.83
CA MET A 142 -23.62 -3.80 -2.23
C MET A 142 -22.57 -4.74 -2.84
N LEU A 143 -21.28 -4.51 -2.61
CA LEU A 143 -20.21 -5.38 -3.11
C LEU A 143 -20.29 -6.80 -2.53
N LYS A 144 -20.74 -6.93 -1.28
CA LYS A 144 -20.97 -8.24 -0.63
C LYS A 144 -22.12 -8.98 -1.30
N ALA A 145 -23.22 -8.29 -1.62
CA ALA A 145 -24.36 -8.87 -2.32
C ALA A 145 -24.02 -9.32 -3.75
N MET A 146 -23.04 -8.70 -4.41
CA MET A 146 -22.61 -9.05 -5.78
C MET A 146 -21.54 -10.15 -5.86
N LYS A 147 -20.89 -10.49 -4.74
CA LYS A 147 -19.83 -11.51 -4.69
C LYS A 147 -20.36 -12.90 -4.28
N GLN A 148 -21.66 -13.02 -4.02
CA GLN A 148 -22.33 -14.32 -3.88
C GLN A 148 -22.65 -14.91 -5.25
#